data_AF-A0A8J2KVZ7-F1
#
_entry.id   AF-A0A8J2KVZ7-F1
#
_cell.length_a   1.000
_cell.length_b   1.000
_cell.length_c   1.000
_cell.angle_alpha   90.00
_cell.angle_beta   90.00
_cell.angle_gamma   90.00
#
_symmetry.space_group_name_H-M   'P 1'
#
loop_
_entity.id
_entity.type
_entity.pdbx_description
1 polymer ?
#
loop_
_entity_poly.entity_id
_entity_poly.type
_entity_poly.pdbx_seq_one_letter_code
_entity_poly.pdbx_strand_id
1 'polypeptide(L)'
;PNPICAFRLIWRIKFLLEDVISHNQFIRHFGSVSRRISYFFKQYSWPTMEDLEALAEKILRIQYVYDLHVDQLANGWISTLHTNCTLKSVHSYAIFKVAAKTQQFTSAIEWVELAKEIAATDKMSSHVVLAYSLWNAIEK
;
A
#
# COMPACT_ATOMS: atom_id res chain seq x y z
N PRO A 1 -1.83 5.82 -15.88
CA PRO A 1 -2.29 4.93 -14.78
C PRO A 1 -2.70 5.75 -13.56
N ASN A 2 -3.85 5.42 -12.93
CA ASN A 2 -4.27 6.09 -11.70
C ASN A 2 -3.28 5.76 -10.55
N PRO A 3 -2.73 6.77 -9.84
CA PRO A 3 -1.69 6.57 -8.83
C PRO A 3 -2.19 5.78 -7.61
N ILE A 4 -3.46 5.91 -7.24
CA ILE A 4 -4.08 5.16 -6.13
C ILE A 4 -4.14 3.67 -6.47
N CYS A 5 -4.59 3.34 -7.69
CA CYS A 5 -4.62 1.96 -8.17
C CYS A 5 -3.21 1.36 -8.28
N ALA A 6 -2.25 2.14 -8.80
CA ALA A 6 -0.87 1.71 -8.91
C ALA A 6 -0.26 1.45 -7.53
N PHE A 7 -0.47 2.36 -6.57
CA PHE A 7 0.02 2.22 -5.20
C PHE A 7 -0.54 0.95 -4.55
N ARG A 8 -1.85 0.72 -4.68
CA ARG A 8 -2.49 -0.49 -4.14
C ARG A 8 -1.97 -1.77 -4.79
N LEU A 9 -1.71 -1.75 -6.10
CA LEU A 9 -1.15 -2.89 -6.82
C LEU A 9 0.26 -3.21 -6.34
N ILE A 10 1.14 -2.20 -6.28
CA ILE A 10 2.51 -2.37 -5.81
C ILE A 10 2.53 -2.83 -4.35
N TRP A 11 1.69 -2.24 -3.50
CA TRP A 11 1.52 -2.69 -2.11
C TRP A 11 1.17 -4.17 -2.03
N ARG A 12 0.21 -4.63 -2.85
CA ARG A 12 -0.22 -6.02 -2.86
C ARG A 12 0.88 -6.95 -3.36
N ILE A 13 1.59 -6.57 -4.41
CA ILE A 13 2.72 -7.35 -4.92
C ILE A 13 3.82 -7.43 -3.87
N LYS A 14 4.15 -6.32 -3.21
CA LYS A 14 5.22 -6.28 -2.22
C LYS A 14 4.84 -7.08 -0.97
N PHE A 15 3.77 -6.72 -0.28
CA PHE A 15 3.48 -7.29 1.03
C PHE A 15 2.68 -8.59 0.97
N LEU A 16 1.66 -8.69 0.11
CA LEU A 16 0.83 -9.89 0.09
C LEU A 16 1.55 -11.06 -0.60
N LEU A 17 2.24 -10.78 -1.70
CA LEU A 17 2.89 -11.85 -2.46
C LEU A 17 4.19 -12.32 -1.79
N GLU A 18 4.99 -11.42 -1.20
CA GLU A 18 6.16 -11.83 -0.40
C GLU A 18 5.73 -12.62 0.84
N ASP A 19 4.64 -12.24 1.51
CA ASP A 19 4.07 -13.00 2.63
C ASP A 19 3.63 -14.41 2.19
N VAL A 20 2.89 -14.50 1.08
CA VAL A 20 2.48 -15.78 0.49
C VAL A 20 3.67 -16.64 0.06
N ILE A 21 4.82 -16.05 -0.32
CA ILE A 21 6.01 -16.81 -0.69
C ILE A 21 6.78 -17.27 0.56
N SER A 22 6.90 -16.40 1.57
CA SER A 22 7.72 -16.62 2.76
C SER A 22 7.05 -17.51 3.81
N HIS A 23 5.73 -17.38 4.02
CA HIS A 23 4.97 -18.16 5.02
C HIS A 23 4.49 -19.53 4.51
N ASN A 24 4.68 -19.81 3.23
CA ASN A 24 4.16 -21.04 2.64
C ASN A 24 5.11 -22.24 2.79
N GLN A 25 4.86 -23.01 3.85
CA GLN A 25 5.00 -24.48 3.85
C GLN A 25 4.23 -25.16 2.67
N PHE A 26 3.38 -24.40 1.97
CA PHE A 26 2.59 -24.70 0.76
C PHE A 26 3.42 -25.10 -0.48
N ILE A 27 4.71 -24.76 -0.53
CA ILE A 27 5.62 -25.13 -1.63
C ILE A 27 5.79 -26.66 -1.74
N ARG A 28 5.49 -27.42 -0.68
CA ARG A 28 5.59 -28.89 -0.68
C ARG A 28 4.48 -29.63 -1.44
N HIS A 29 3.35 -29.00 -1.77
CA HIS A 29 2.22 -29.67 -2.44
C HIS A 29 1.96 -29.23 -3.89
N PHE A 30 2.54 -28.12 -4.35
CA PHE A 30 2.33 -27.60 -5.71
C PHE A 30 3.64 -27.37 -6.48
N GLY A 31 4.46 -28.41 -6.64
CA GLY A 31 5.79 -28.32 -7.24
C GLY A 31 5.86 -27.71 -8.66
N SER A 32 4.76 -27.71 -9.43
CA SER A 32 4.70 -27.07 -10.75
C SER A 32 4.39 -25.56 -10.67
N VAL A 33 3.56 -25.14 -9.72
CA VAL A 33 3.18 -23.73 -9.53
C VAL A 33 4.34 -22.96 -8.90
N SER A 34 5.02 -23.54 -7.90
CA SER A 34 6.19 -22.91 -7.27
C SER A 34 7.33 -22.66 -8.26
N ARG A 35 7.60 -23.61 -9.17
CA ARG A 35 8.58 -23.41 -10.25
C ARG A 35 8.16 -22.30 -11.20
N ARG A 36 6.92 -22.29 -11.67
CA ARG A 36 6.41 -21.23 -12.58
C ARG A 36 6.48 -19.85 -11.92
N ILE A 37 6.08 -19.75 -10.65
CA ILE A 37 6.23 -18.54 -9.84
C ILE A 37 7.71 -18.16 -9.75
N SER A 38 8.61 -19.05 -9.32
CA SER A 38 10.03 -18.73 -9.20
C SER A 38 10.70 -18.31 -10.52
N TYR A 39 10.29 -18.88 -11.66
CA TYR A 39 10.76 -18.48 -12.99
C TYR A 39 10.24 -17.11 -13.39
N PHE A 40 8.94 -16.87 -13.18
CA PHE A 40 8.33 -15.57 -13.40
C PHE A 40 8.99 -14.48 -12.54
N PHE A 41 9.30 -14.81 -11.28
CA PHE A 41 9.98 -13.90 -10.37
C PHE A 41 11.41 -13.55 -10.77
N LYS A 42 12.13 -14.46 -11.43
CA LYS A 42 13.49 -14.23 -11.94
C LYS A 42 13.52 -13.47 -13.27
N GLN A 43 12.45 -13.50 -14.05
CA GLN A 43 12.39 -12.90 -15.39
C GLN A 43 12.01 -11.41 -15.39
N TYR A 44 11.35 -10.93 -14.34
CA TYR A 44 10.85 -9.56 -14.27
C TYR A 44 11.46 -8.81 -13.10
N SER A 45 11.77 -7.53 -13.31
CA SER A 45 12.10 -6.60 -12.23
C SER A 45 10.81 -6.29 -11.46
N TRP A 46 10.82 -6.56 -10.17
CA TRP A 46 9.67 -6.33 -9.31
C TRP A 46 9.69 -4.92 -8.73
N PRO A 47 8.51 -4.32 -8.52
CA PRO A 47 8.40 -3.06 -7.81
C PRO A 47 9.14 -3.11 -6.47
N THR A 48 9.93 -2.10 -6.20
CA THR A 48 10.69 -1.98 -4.96
C THR A 48 9.95 -1.14 -3.93
N MET A 49 10.54 -0.99 -2.74
CA MET A 49 9.99 -0.10 -1.70
C MET A 49 10.07 1.36 -2.13
N GLU A 50 11.12 1.71 -2.87
CA GLU A 50 11.31 3.05 -3.44
C GLU A 50 10.20 3.38 -4.45
N ASP A 51 9.74 2.42 -5.25
CA ASP A 51 8.59 2.64 -6.15
C ASP A 51 7.29 2.94 -5.39
N LEU A 52 7.12 2.30 -4.23
CA LEU A 52 5.96 2.51 -3.36
C LEU A 52 6.03 3.88 -2.66
N GLU A 53 7.20 4.28 -2.16
CA GLU A 53 7.43 5.63 -1.63
C GLU A 53 7.20 6.71 -2.71
N ALA A 54 7.75 6.53 -3.92
CA ALA A 54 7.59 7.47 -5.02
C ALA A 54 6.12 7.62 -5.47
N LEU A 55 5.32 6.56 -5.38
CA LEU A 55 3.88 6.65 -5.63
C LEU A 55 3.13 7.36 -4.50
N ALA A 56 3.49 7.13 -3.24
CA ALA A 56 2.93 7.87 -2.12
C ALA A 56 3.23 9.38 -2.25
N GLU A 57 4.45 9.76 -2.62
CA GLU A 57 4.81 11.15 -2.90
C GLU A 57 3.97 11.74 -4.04
N LYS A 58 3.71 10.98 -5.10
CA LYS A 58 2.82 11.42 -6.18
C LYS A 58 1.38 11.64 -5.71
N ILE A 59 0.86 10.78 -4.83
CA ILE A 59 -0.47 10.95 -4.24
C ILE A 59 -0.52 12.24 -3.41
N LEU A 60 0.47 12.46 -2.53
CA LEU A 60 0.59 13.67 -1.73
C LEU A 60 0.68 14.94 -2.59
N ARG A 61 1.45 14.89 -3.68
CA ARG A 61 1.54 16.00 -4.62
C ARG A 61 0.20 16.28 -5.30
N ILE A 62 -0.55 15.26 -5.70
CA ILE A 62 -1.87 15.42 -6.31
C ILE A 62 -2.86 16.02 -5.31
N GLN A 63 -2.84 15.54 -4.07
CA GLN A 63 -3.62 16.11 -2.97
C GLN A 63 -3.35 17.61 -2.84
N TYR A 64 -2.09 18.01 -2.74
CA TYR A 64 -1.68 19.41 -2.58
C TYR A 64 -2.05 20.28 -3.79
N VAL A 65 -1.77 19.81 -5.01
CA VAL A 65 -1.99 20.62 -6.23
C VAL A 65 -3.46 20.87 -6.52
N TYR A 66 -4.32 19.91 -6.20
CA TYR A 66 -5.75 19.98 -6.52
C TYR A 66 -6.64 20.20 -5.30
N ASP A 67 -6.04 20.47 -4.13
CA ASP A 67 -6.73 20.67 -2.85
C ASP A 67 -7.79 19.58 -2.59
N LEU A 68 -7.38 18.32 -2.78
CA LEU A 68 -8.28 17.18 -2.66
C LEU A 68 -8.32 16.67 -1.23
N HIS A 69 -9.52 16.37 -0.74
CA HIS A 69 -9.63 15.73 0.57
C HIS A 69 -9.14 14.27 0.55
N VAL A 70 -8.48 13.88 1.64
CA VAL A 70 -7.88 12.54 1.80
C VAL A 70 -8.91 11.41 1.81
N ASP A 71 -10.14 11.67 2.27
CA ASP A 71 -11.25 10.71 2.26
C ASP A 71 -11.70 10.39 0.82
N GLN A 72 -11.80 11.41 -0.03
CA GLN A 72 -12.11 11.27 -1.44
C GLN A 72 -11.01 10.47 -2.15
N LEU A 73 -9.75 10.83 -1.92
CA LEU A 73 -8.59 10.13 -2.47
C LEU A 73 -8.56 8.65 -2.02
N ALA A 74 -8.79 8.38 -0.74
CA ALA A 74 -8.83 7.02 -0.23
C ALA A 74 -9.99 6.20 -0.81
N ASN A 75 -11.10 6.84 -1.15
CA ASN A 75 -12.23 6.20 -1.82
C ASN A 75 -12.07 6.10 -3.35
N GLY A 76 -10.92 6.51 -3.90
CA GLY A 76 -10.61 6.37 -5.32
C GLY A 76 -11.10 7.54 -6.19
N TRP A 77 -11.53 8.65 -5.58
CA TRP A 77 -11.89 9.89 -6.27
C TRP A 77 -10.68 10.78 -6.47
N ILE A 78 -10.49 11.24 -7.71
CA ILE A 78 -9.54 12.30 -8.06
C ILE A 78 -10.32 13.32 -8.87
N SER A 79 -10.71 14.44 -8.24
CA SER A 79 -11.63 15.41 -8.83
C SER A 79 -12.92 14.73 -9.32
N THR A 80 -13.27 14.85 -10.60
CA THR A 80 -14.47 14.23 -11.20
C THR A 80 -14.30 12.76 -11.60
N LEU A 81 -13.08 12.22 -11.53
CA LEU A 81 -12.77 10.85 -11.93
C LEU A 81 -12.83 9.91 -10.73
N HIS A 82 -13.66 8.87 -10.82
CA HIS A 82 -13.75 7.81 -9.82
C HIS A 82 -13.09 6.53 -10.32
N THR A 83 -12.33 5.88 -9.44
CA THR A 83 -11.77 4.56 -9.69
C THR A 83 -12.34 3.55 -8.71
N ASN A 84 -12.34 2.27 -9.11
CA ASN A 84 -12.74 1.16 -8.25
C ASN A 84 -11.69 0.79 -7.17
N CYS A 85 -10.68 1.63 -6.98
CA CYS A 85 -9.56 1.39 -6.09
C CYS A 85 -9.75 2.16 -4.80
N THR A 86 -10.09 1.46 -3.73
CA THR A 86 -10.11 2.01 -2.38
C THR A 86 -8.83 1.69 -1.61
N LEU A 87 -8.39 2.63 -0.79
CA LEU A 87 -7.30 2.49 0.17
C LEU A 87 -7.84 2.03 1.52
N LYS A 88 -7.09 1.15 2.17
CA LYS A 88 -7.37 0.68 3.53
C LYS A 88 -6.53 1.46 4.53
N SER A 89 -6.81 1.30 5.82
CA SER A 89 -6.08 1.94 6.93
C SER A 89 -4.55 1.78 6.79
N VAL A 90 -4.06 0.59 6.42
CA VAL A 90 -2.63 0.33 6.22
C VAL A 90 -2.02 1.19 5.11
N HIS A 91 -2.75 1.34 4.00
CA HIS A 91 -2.29 2.14 2.87
C HIS A 91 -2.23 3.62 3.27
N SER A 92 -3.26 4.12 3.95
CA SER A 92 -3.31 5.50 4.47
C SER A 92 -2.18 5.77 5.45
N TYR A 93 -1.88 4.81 6.33
CA TYR A 93 -0.76 4.92 7.27
C TYR A 93 0.61 4.95 6.57
N ALA A 94 0.78 4.16 5.50
CA ALA A 94 2.01 4.19 4.72
C ALA A 94 2.22 5.54 4.02
N ILE A 95 1.15 6.14 3.48
CA ILE A 95 1.21 7.49 2.89
C ILE A 95 1.54 8.52 3.97
N PHE A 96 0.96 8.40 5.17
CA PHE A 96 1.33 9.23 6.32
C PHE A 96 2.83 9.16 6.63
N LYS A 97 3.45 7.97 6.67
CA LYS A 97 4.89 7.86 6.94
C LYS A 97 5.73 8.62 5.92
N VAL A 98 5.36 8.52 4.64
CA VAL A 98 6.04 9.24 3.56
C VAL A 98 5.83 10.76 3.69
N ALA A 99 4.61 11.20 4.04
CA ALA A 99 4.32 12.61 4.30
C ALA A 99 5.15 13.15 5.48
N ALA A 100 5.25 12.38 6.57
CA ALA A 100 6.05 12.73 7.74
C ALA A 100 7.55 12.80 7.41
N LYS A 101 8.07 11.82 6.64
CA LYS A 101 9.46 11.78 6.16
C LYS A 101 9.80 12.99 5.28
N THR A 102 8.85 13.42 4.44
CA THR A 102 9.00 14.57 3.54
C THR A 102 8.58 15.91 4.16
N GLN A 103 8.34 15.96 5.47
CA GLN A 103 7.96 17.16 6.25
C GLN A 103 6.64 17.82 5.81
N GLN A 104 5.76 17.09 5.12
CA GLN A 104 4.41 17.53 4.75
C GLN A 104 3.44 17.29 5.91
N PHE A 105 3.61 18.01 7.01
CA PHE A 105 2.92 17.70 8.27
C PHE A 105 1.39 17.82 8.21
N THR A 106 0.85 18.78 7.46
CA THR A 106 -0.61 18.92 7.29
C THR A 106 -1.20 17.68 6.65
N SER A 107 -0.68 17.26 5.49
CA SER A 107 -1.10 16.02 4.83
C SER A 107 -0.84 14.80 5.72
N ALA A 108 0.26 14.78 6.47
CA ALA A 108 0.56 13.68 7.38
C ALA A 108 -0.54 13.52 8.45
N ILE A 109 -0.99 14.62 9.06
CA ILE A 109 -2.08 14.60 10.06
C ILE A 109 -3.37 14.07 9.43
N GLU A 110 -3.75 14.59 8.27
CA GLU A 110 -4.97 14.15 7.57
C GLU A 110 -4.94 12.65 7.25
N TRP A 111 -3.82 12.14 6.73
CA TRP A 111 -3.67 10.72 6.40
C TRP A 111 -3.65 9.80 7.63
N VAL A 112 -3.08 10.24 8.76
CA VAL A 112 -3.08 9.42 9.99
C VAL A 112 -4.43 9.44 10.70
N GLU A 113 -5.17 10.56 10.65
CA GLU A 113 -6.54 10.64 11.16
C GLU A 113 -7.46 9.72 10.36
N LEU A 114 -7.41 9.82 9.03
CA LEU A 114 -8.15 8.91 8.16
C LEU A 114 -7.78 7.43 8.40
N ALA A 115 -6.50 7.13 8.60
CA ALA A 115 -6.07 5.77 8.89
C ALA A 115 -6.70 5.24 10.20
N LYS A 116 -6.81 6.09 11.23
CA LYS A 116 -7.46 5.74 12.51
C LYS A 116 -8.97 5.54 12.33
N GLU A 117 -9.63 6.41 11.58
CA GLU A 117 -11.07 6.30 11.29
C GLU A 117 -11.40 5.01 10.54
N ILE A 118 -10.65 4.70 9.48
CA ILE A 118 -10.79 3.45 8.74
C ILE A 118 -10.50 2.27 9.66
N ALA A 119 -9.45 2.32 10.50
CA ALA A 119 -9.15 1.23 11.43
C ALA A 119 -10.23 1.02 12.51
N ALA A 120 -10.87 2.10 12.97
CA ALA A 120 -11.95 2.03 13.96
C ALA A 120 -13.24 1.44 13.39
N THR A 121 -13.50 1.70 12.11
CA THR A 121 -14.64 1.14 11.37
C THR A 121 -14.40 -0.29 10.88
N ASP A 122 -13.16 -0.61 10.51
CA ASP A 122 -12.71 -1.91 9.98
C ASP A 122 -12.44 -2.94 11.10
N LYS A 123 -13.22 -2.94 12.19
CA LYS A 123 -13.13 -3.98 13.25
C LYS A 123 -13.14 -5.35 12.58
N MET A 124 -11.95 -5.98 12.55
CA MET A 124 -11.63 -7.32 12.06
C MET A 124 -11.11 -7.42 10.61
N SER A 125 -9.80 -7.23 10.43
CA SER A 125 -9.01 -7.94 9.41
C SER A 125 -7.63 -8.27 9.96
N SER A 126 -7.47 -9.50 10.46
CA SER A 126 -6.25 -10.09 11.04
C SER A 126 -4.98 -9.96 10.19
N HIS A 127 -5.11 -9.79 8.87
CA HIS A 127 -3.98 -9.59 7.95
C HIS A 127 -3.36 -8.19 7.99
N VAL A 128 -4.11 -7.18 8.45
CA VAL A 128 -3.66 -5.78 8.56
C VAL A 128 -2.63 -5.61 9.68
N VAL A 129 -2.83 -6.32 10.79
CA VAL A 129 -1.92 -6.30 11.95
C VAL A 129 -0.58 -6.96 11.60
N LEU A 130 -0.59 -8.02 10.78
CA LEU A 130 0.63 -8.71 10.34
C LEU A 130 1.48 -7.85 9.40
N ALA A 131 0.88 -7.21 8.39
CA ALA A 131 1.61 -6.28 7.51
C ALA A 131 2.21 -5.09 8.28
N TYR A 132 1.52 -4.62 9.32
CA TYR A 132 2.00 -3.56 10.21
C TYR A 132 3.19 -4.01 11.07
N SER A 133 3.15 -5.24 11.60
CA SER A 133 4.29 -5.82 12.33
C SER A 133 5.51 -6.09 11.44
N LEU A 134 5.29 -6.47 10.18
CA LEU A 134 6.36 -6.73 9.21
C LEU A 134 7.05 -5.45 8.76
N TRP A 135 6.31 -4.37 8.49
CA TRP A 135 6.92 -3.08 8.15
C TRP A 135 7.81 -2.56 9.28
N ASN A 136 7.33 -2.59 10.53
CA ASN A 136 8.12 -2.11 11.67
C ASN A 136 9.29 -3.04 12.04
N ALA A 137 9.30 -4.29 11.57
CA ALA A 137 10.39 -5.22 11.76
C ALA A 137 11.54 -5.05 10.74
N ILE A 138 11.27 -4.45 9.58
CA ILE A 138 12.26 -4.20 8.52
C ILE A 138 13.07 -2.90 8.78
N GLU A 139 12.56 -2.00 9.64
CA GLU A 139 13.25 -0.76 10.08
C GLU A 139 14.19 -0.96 11.30
N LYS A 140 14.43 -2.21 11.75
CA LYS A 140 15.47 -2.56 12.75
C LYS A 140 16.65 -3.26 12.09
#